data_AF-A0A8D9AD91-F1
#
_entry.id   AF-A0A8D9AD91-F1
#
_cell.length_a   1.000
_cell.length_b   1.000
_cell.length_c   1.000
_cell.angle_alpha   90.00
_cell.angle_beta   90.00
_cell.angle_gamma   90.00
#
_symmetry.space_group_name_H-M   'P 1'
#
loop_
_entity.id
_entity.type
_entity.pdbx_description
1 polymer ?
#
loop_
_entity_poly.entity_id
_entity_poly.type
_entity_poly.pdbx_seq_one_letter_code
_entity_poly.pdbx_strand_id
1 'polypeptide(L)'
;MTTNLSFKLFVCLATVAAFFPNSNSYQILGFFPTPVYSHQVPFFNLFDQLVARGHNVTLLAGFPLPQSNVSQYKYIHVSSVLNEKDKKFNPRSLTPITRRNYLLNVRDRSNFCLLFMRRALANPNTRDLIRLDKSKFDVIISEVTFCGEAYVALAHKYRAPLVNFMPLGYQAATFLLLGDVVHPSLVPDQRFGFTDRMSWLQYLCNVFATVRDLIEEKNYYLPRVQDIMESEFIYPGSDTRPPLQTLLTNISLTLLEYDPAKFGISFPVTPNIQFVGKILEET
;
A
#
# COMPACT_ATOMS: atom_id res chain seq x y z
N MET A 1 -8.66 55.73 -27.63
CA MET A 1 -9.54 54.56 -27.39
C MET A 1 -8.78 53.29 -27.00
N THR A 2 -7.49 53.15 -27.32
CA THR A 2 -6.67 51.94 -27.06
C THR A 2 -6.36 51.68 -25.58
N THR A 3 -6.20 52.72 -24.76
CA THR A 3 -5.86 52.62 -23.32
C THR A 3 -6.90 51.88 -22.48
N ASN A 4 -8.18 51.97 -22.85
CA ASN A 4 -9.29 51.33 -22.15
C ASN A 4 -9.34 49.81 -22.38
N LEU A 5 -8.86 49.33 -23.54
CA LEU A 5 -8.87 47.91 -23.87
C LEU A 5 -7.74 47.18 -23.13
N SER A 6 -6.55 47.77 -23.08
CA SER A 6 -5.39 47.24 -22.34
C SER A 6 -5.64 47.19 -20.83
N PHE A 7 -6.34 48.17 -20.25
CA PHE A 7 -6.70 48.16 -18.83
C PHE A 7 -7.73 47.08 -18.51
N LYS A 8 -8.76 46.92 -19.35
CA LYS A 8 -9.76 45.85 -19.19
C LYS A 8 -9.15 44.46 -19.34
N LEU A 9 -8.22 44.29 -20.28
CA LEU A 9 -7.50 43.03 -20.47
C LEU A 9 -6.63 42.69 -19.26
N PHE A 10 -5.93 43.68 -18.70
CA PHE A 10 -5.13 43.51 -17.48
C PHE A 10 -5.99 43.12 -16.28
N VAL A 11 -7.14 43.77 -16.09
CA VAL A 11 -8.10 43.43 -15.01
C VAL A 11 -8.69 42.03 -15.22
N CYS A 12 -9.01 41.62 -16.45
CA CYS A 12 -9.44 40.26 -16.76
C CYS A 12 -8.35 39.22 -16.46
N LEU A 13 -7.10 39.48 -16.83
CA LEU A 13 -5.99 38.56 -16.54
C LEU A 13 -5.70 38.46 -15.04
N ALA A 14 -5.73 39.58 -14.31
CA ALA A 14 -5.52 39.62 -12.87
C ALA A 14 -6.66 38.93 -12.09
N THR A 15 -7.92 39.08 -12.55
CA THR A 15 -9.06 38.38 -11.94
C THR A 15 -9.01 36.88 -12.24
N VAL A 16 -8.71 36.47 -13.47
CA VAL A 16 -8.49 35.06 -13.83
C VAL A 16 -7.35 34.45 -13.00
N ALA A 17 -6.24 35.15 -12.83
CA ALA A 17 -5.13 34.71 -11.97
C ALA A 17 -5.50 34.65 -10.48
N ALA A 18 -6.40 35.51 -10.00
CA ALA A 18 -6.92 35.47 -8.63
C ALA A 18 -7.96 34.35 -8.40
N PHE A 19 -8.64 33.89 -9.45
CA PHE A 19 -9.59 32.77 -9.41
C PHE A 19 -8.96 31.40 -9.67
N PHE A 20 -7.72 31.34 -10.14
CA PHE A 20 -6.91 30.14 -10.01
C PHE A 20 -6.33 30.14 -8.58
N PRO A 21 -6.89 29.35 -7.63
CA PRO A 21 -6.18 29.14 -6.38
C PRO A 21 -4.78 28.66 -6.77
N ASN A 22 -3.75 29.22 -6.13
CA ASN A 22 -2.42 28.61 -6.09
C ASN A 22 -2.64 27.10 -6.00
N SER A 23 -2.22 26.35 -7.03
CA SER A 23 -2.50 24.91 -7.21
C SER A 23 -2.56 24.25 -5.84
N ASN A 24 -3.73 23.78 -5.40
CA ASN A 24 -3.91 23.26 -4.05
C ASN A 24 -2.90 22.12 -3.82
N SER A 25 -1.80 22.46 -3.16
CA SER A 25 -0.70 21.54 -2.93
C SER A 25 -1.08 20.66 -1.74
N TYR A 26 -1.64 19.49 -2.03
CA TYR A 26 -1.89 18.48 -1.01
C TYR A 26 -0.59 18.09 -0.29
N GLN A 27 -0.69 17.94 1.02
CA GLN A 27 0.34 17.35 1.88
C GLN A 27 0.16 15.83 1.86
N ILE A 28 1.06 15.12 1.20
CA ILE A 28 0.96 13.68 0.96
C ILE A 28 2.01 12.94 1.78
N LEU A 29 1.60 11.93 2.54
CA LEU A 29 2.51 10.98 3.17
C LEU A 29 2.56 9.69 2.36
N GLY A 30 3.71 9.39 1.76
CA GLY A 30 4.03 8.05 1.28
C GLY A 30 4.70 7.23 2.39
N PHE A 31 4.12 6.11 2.77
CA PHE A 31 4.63 5.24 3.83
C PHE A 31 4.91 3.82 3.32
N PHE A 32 6.17 3.54 2.98
CA PHE A 32 6.60 2.29 2.36
C PHE A 32 7.88 1.76 3.03
N PRO A 33 7.88 1.48 4.34
CA PRO A 33 9.10 1.06 5.04
C PRO A 33 9.65 -0.30 4.56
N THR A 34 8.86 -1.07 3.82
CA THR A 34 9.15 -2.39 3.21
C THR A 34 10.19 -2.31 2.08
N PRO A 35 11.46 -2.73 2.24
CA PRO A 35 12.51 -2.60 1.21
C PRO A 35 12.42 -3.67 0.09
N VAL A 36 11.29 -3.79 -0.59
CA VAL A 36 11.12 -4.73 -1.71
C VAL A 36 11.03 -3.96 -3.02
N TYR A 37 12.07 -4.07 -3.84
CA TYR A 37 12.23 -3.29 -5.08
C TYR A 37 10.99 -3.31 -5.99
N SER A 38 10.45 -4.49 -6.30
CA SER A 38 9.28 -4.60 -7.18
C SER A 38 8.00 -4.01 -6.59
N HIS A 39 7.91 -3.93 -5.27
CA HIS A 39 6.80 -3.30 -4.60
C HIS A 39 7.00 -1.78 -4.58
N GLN A 40 8.24 -1.29 -4.47
CA GLN A 40 8.50 0.13 -4.26
C GLN A 40 8.70 0.99 -5.51
N VAL A 41 9.29 0.43 -6.56
CA VAL A 41 9.62 1.20 -7.79
C VAL A 41 8.40 1.81 -8.45
N PRO A 42 7.25 1.11 -8.61
CA PRO A 42 6.05 1.73 -9.15
C PRO A 42 5.61 3.00 -8.39
N PHE A 43 5.91 3.07 -7.09
CA PHE A 43 5.56 4.24 -6.26
C PHE A 43 6.44 5.45 -6.49
N PHE A 44 7.73 5.27 -6.75
CA PHE A 44 8.61 6.42 -6.97
C PHE A 44 8.12 7.25 -8.14
N ASN A 45 7.69 6.61 -9.24
CA ASN A 45 7.10 7.31 -10.38
C ASN A 45 5.82 8.06 -10.01
N LEU A 46 4.92 7.46 -9.21
CA LEU A 46 3.71 8.13 -8.74
C LEU A 46 4.08 9.38 -7.91
N PHE A 47 5.03 9.27 -6.99
CA PHE A 47 5.45 10.39 -6.16
C PHE A 47 6.16 11.49 -6.97
N ASP A 48 7.02 11.13 -7.92
CA ASP A 48 7.67 12.06 -8.85
C ASP A 48 6.60 12.85 -9.63
N GLN A 49 5.57 12.17 -10.13
CA GLN A 49 4.46 12.77 -10.87
C GLN A 49 3.54 13.65 -9.99
N LEU A 50 3.35 13.31 -8.72
CA LEU A 50 2.62 14.14 -7.75
C LEU A 50 3.38 15.42 -7.43
N VAL A 51 4.70 15.32 -7.24
CA VAL A 51 5.58 16.47 -7.03
C VAL A 51 5.63 17.36 -8.26
N ALA A 52 5.77 16.78 -9.46
CA ALA A 52 5.77 17.53 -10.72
C ALA A 52 4.47 18.33 -10.93
N ARG A 53 3.36 17.86 -10.34
CA ARG A 53 2.05 18.57 -10.32
C ARG A 53 1.91 19.57 -9.18
N GLY A 54 2.95 19.78 -8.37
CA GLY A 54 3.01 20.78 -7.31
C GLY A 54 2.56 20.32 -5.93
N HIS A 55 2.38 19.02 -5.69
CA HIS A 55 2.03 18.49 -4.35
C HIS A 55 3.27 18.37 -3.45
N ASN A 56 3.08 18.54 -2.13
CA ASN A 56 4.15 18.36 -1.16
C ASN A 56 4.17 16.92 -0.66
N VAL A 57 5.19 16.17 -1.05
CA VAL A 57 5.31 14.76 -0.68
C VAL A 57 6.34 14.60 0.44
N THR A 58 5.95 13.90 1.50
CA THR A 58 6.87 13.27 2.45
C THR A 58 6.87 11.77 2.17
N LEU A 59 8.00 11.22 1.74
CA LEU A 59 8.12 9.80 1.41
C LEU A 59 9.06 9.11 2.39
N LEU A 60 8.50 8.25 3.23
CA LEU A 60 9.27 7.29 4.03
C LEU A 60 9.35 5.97 3.27
N ALA A 61 10.55 5.55 2.88
CA ALA A 61 10.72 4.32 2.09
C ALA A 61 11.96 3.50 2.44
N GLY A 62 11.82 2.18 2.35
CA GLY A 62 12.87 1.20 2.60
C GLY A 62 13.95 1.05 1.52
N PHE A 63 13.67 1.46 0.27
CA PHE A 63 14.62 1.36 -0.83
C PHE A 63 15.21 2.73 -1.17
N PRO A 64 16.55 2.85 -1.27
CA PRO A 64 17.20 4.14 -1.49
C PRO A 64 16.79 4.75 -2.82
N LEU A 65 16.56 6.07 -2.82
CA LEU A 65 16.39 6.80 -4.06
C LEU A 65 17.71 6.93 -4.82
N PRO A 66 17.68 6.94 -6.17
CA PRO A 66 18.75 7.52 -6.96
C PRO A 66 19.02 8.96 -6.48
N GLN A 67 20.30 9.33 -6.32
CA GLN A 67 20.70 10.63 -5.77
C GLN A 67 20.12 11.85 -6.51
N SER A 68 19.73 11.71 -7.77
CA SER A 68 19.21 12.79 -8.62
C SER A 68 17.82 13.30 -8.23
N ASN A 69 17.03 12.55 -7.46
CA ASN A 69 15.60 12.87 -7.23
C ASN A 69 15.31 13.38 -5.81
N VAL A 70 16.33 13.49 -4.94
CA VAL A 70 16.14 13.83 -3.51
C VAL A 70 15.67 15.29 -3.30
N SER A 71 15.91 16.20 -4.25
CA SER A 71 15.51 17.62 -4.12
C SER A 71 14.03 17.87 -4.36
N GLN A 72 13.27 16.88 -4.83
CA GLN A 72 11.89 17.05 -5.28
C GLN A 72 10.87 16.81 -4.15
N TYR A 73 11.23 16.05 -3.11
CA TYR A 73 10.33 15.78 -1.97
C TYR A 73 11.10 15.43 -0.70
N LYS A 74 10.42 15.49 0.46
CA LYS A 74 11.02 15.13 1.75
C LYS A 74 11.16 13.61 1.84
N TYR A 75 12.35 13.10 1.56
CA TYR A 75 12.63 11.68 1.63
C TYR A 75 13.19 11.24 3.00
N ILE A 76 12.60 10.21 3.59
CA ILE A 76 13.01 9.60 4.85
C ILE A 76 13.40 8.14 4.57
N HIS A 77 14.70 7.87 4.51
CA HIS A 77 15.19 6.53 4.23
C HIS A 77 15.00 5.60 5.44
N VAL A 78 14.37 4.45 5.23
CA VAL A 78 14.34 3.35 6.19
C VAL A 78 15.42 2.36 5.79
N SER A 79 16.53 2.35 6.53
CA SER A 79 17.59 1.37 6.29
C SER A 79 17.04 -0.06 6.37
N SER A 80 17.59 -0.93 5.51
CA SER A 80 16.99 -2.23 5.19
C SER A 80 16.53 -3.00 6.43
N VAL A 81 15.22 -3.23 6.47
CA VAL A 81 14.49 -4.09 7.41
C VAL A 81 14.97 -5.55 7.32
N LEU A 82 15.56 -5.94 6.18
CA LEU A 82 16.18 -7.23 5.94
C LEU A 82 17.68 -7.05 5.71
N ASN A 83 18.51 -7.51 6.64
CA ASN A 83 19.95 -7.48 6.43
C ASN A 83 20.34 -8.60 5.45
N GLU A 84 21.17 -8.34 4.44
CA GLU A 84 21.66 -9.42 3.55
C GLU A 84 22.43 -10.51 4.31
N LYS A 85 22.93 -10.16 5.51
CA LYS A 85 23.62 -11.06 6.44
C LYS A 85 22.67 -11.85 7.37
N ASP A 86 21.35 -11.61 7.30
CA ASP A 86 20.37 -12.41 8.03
C ASP A 86 20.31 -13.81 7.41
N LYS A 87 21.22 -14.69 7.85
CA LYS A 87 21.31 -16.10 7.42
C LYS A 87 20.00 -16.89 7.61
N LYS A 88 19.04 -16.36 8.38
CA LYS A 88 17.71 -16.94 8.56
C LYS A 88 16.75 -16.67 7.41
N PHE A 89 17.01 -15.69 6.54
CA PHE A 89 16.08 -15.39 5.45
C PHE A 89 16.74 -14.59 4.31
N ASN A 90 17.19 -15.30 3.28
CA ASN A 90 17.43 -14.72 1.97
C ASN A 90 16.45 -15.36 0.98
N PRO A 91 15.35 -14.68 0.58
CA PRO A 91 14.37 -15.24 -0.36
C PRO A 91 14.98 -15.51 -1.75
N ARG A 92 16.12 -14.88 -2.09
CA ARG A 92 16.90 -15.19 -3.30
C ARG A 92 17.74 -16.46 -3.16
N SER A 93 18.05 -16.92 -1.94
CA SER A 93 18.74 -18.19 -1.69
C SER A 93 17.78 -19.38 -1.55
N LEU A 94 16.47 -19.15 -1.59
CA LEU A 94 15.48 -20.21 -1.62
C LEU A 94 15.40 -20.80 -3.03
N THR A 95 15.50 -22.13 -3.13
CA THR A 95 15.23 -22.86 -4.38
C THR A 95 13.77 -22.62 -4.81
N PRO A 96 13.43 -22.80 -6.09
CA PRO A 96 12.04 -22.68 -6.56
C PRO A 96 11.05 -23.57 -5.77
N ILE A 97 11.52 -24.74 -5.33
CA ILE A 97 10.75 -25.70 -4.53
C ILE A 97 10.51 -25.16 -3.11
N THR A 98 11.52 -24.60 -2.44
CA THR A 98 11.33 -24.03 -1.10
C THR A 98 10.56 -22.72 -1.13
N ARG A 99 10.67 -21.91 -2.20
CA ARG A 99 9.76 -20.76 -2.43
C ARG A 99 8.31 -21.20 -2.61
N ARG A 100 8.07 -22.24 -3.41
CA ARG A 100 6.72 -22.79 -3.61
C ARG A 100 6.16 -23.35 -2.30
N ASN A 101 6.93 -24.13 -1.55
CA ASN A 101 6.50 -24.67 -0.25
C ASN A 101 6.23 -23.56 0.78
N TYR A 102 7.04 -22.51 0.77
CA TYR A 102 6.85 -21.34 1.63
C TYR A 102 5.56 -20.56 1.29
N LEU A 103 5.27 -20.35 0.00
CA LEU A 103 4.00 -19.73 -0.44
C LEU A 103 2.78 -20.62 -0.13
N LEU A 104 2.95 -21.94 -0.14
CA LEU A 104 1.90 -22.90 0.19
C LEU A 104 1.69 -23.09 1.70
N ASN A 105 2.70 -22.79 2.52
CA ASN A 105 2.59 -22.80 3.97
C ASN A 105 2.14 -21.43 4.50
N VAL A 106 0.84 -21.30 4.72
CA VAL A 106 0.22 -20.05 5.17
C VAL A 106 0.79 -19.57 6.51
N ARG A 107 1.14 -20.48 7.43
CA ARG A 107 1.70 -20.13 8.73
C ARG A 107 3.08 -19.48 8.60
N ASP A 108 3.91 -20.00 7.69
CA ASP A 108 5.25 -19.43 7.42
C ASP A 108 5.14 -18.05 6.75
N ARG A 109 4.16 -17.88 5.85
CA ARG A 109 3.82 -16.56 5.28
C ARG A 109 3.40 -15.57 6.38
N SER A 110 2.46 -15.96 7.25
CA SER A 110 2.00 -15.13 8.37
C SER A 110 3.16 -14.72 9.26
N ASN A 111 4.00 -15.67 9.68
CA ASN A 111 5.15 -15.42 10.54
C ASN A 111 6.17 -14.45 9.92
N PHE A 112 6.41 -14.59 8.63
CA PHE A 112 7.27 -13.67 7.90
C PHE A 112 6.70 -12.26 7.86
N CYS A 113 5.42 -12.11 7.50
CA CYS A 113 4.82 -10.79 7.48
C CYS A 113 4.86 -10.13 8.86
N LEU A 114 4.59 -10.88 9.94
CA LEU A 114 4.70 -10.38 11.31
C LEU A 114 6.15 -9.97 11.67
N LEU A 115 7.15 -10.76 11.29
CA LEU A 115 8.55 -10.42 11.51
C LEU A 115 8.95 -9.15 10.75
N PHE A 116 8.54 -9.09 9.49
CA PHE A 116 8.87 -8.02 8.58
C PHE A 116 8.24 -6.69 9.04
N MET A 117 6.96 -6.71 9.40
CA MET A 117 6.24 -5.59 9.98
C MET A 117 6.90 -5.07 11.26
N ARG A 118 7.25 -5.97 12.20
CA ARG A 118 7.93 -5.57 13.45
C ARG A 118 9.25 -4.87 13.18
N ARG A 119 10.06 -5.38 12.26
CA ARG A 119 11.35 -4.77 11.93
C ARG A 119 11.19 -3.42 11.23
N ALA A 120 10.18 -3.27 10.36
CA ALA A 120 9.86 -2.02 9.70
C ALA A 120 9.47 -0.94 10.71
N LEU A 121 8.64 -1.30 11.70
CA LEU A 121 8.18 -0.41 12.77
C LEU A 121 9.25 -0.11 13.83
N ALA A 122 10.18 -1.05 14.07
CA ALA A 122 11.29 -0.86 14.99
C ALA A 122 12.39 0.08 14.45
N ASN A 123 12.39 0.40 13.15
CA ASN A 123 13.35 1.33 12.58
C ASN A 123 13.20 2.74 13.22
N PRO A 124 14.30 3.40 13.61
CA PRO A 124 14.23 4.71 14.26
C PRO A 124 13.44 5.75 13.47
N ASN A 125 13.63 5.84 12.15
CA ASN A 125 12.93 6.82 11.32
C ASN A 125 11.43 6.54 11.24
N THR A 126 11.04 5.27 11.15
CA THR A 126 9.63 4.86 11.21
C THR A 126 9.02 5.20 12.57
N ARG A 127 9.73 4.85 13.65
CA ARG A 127 9.30 5.10 15.03
C ARG A 127 9.15 6.59 15.31
N ASP A 128 10.09 7.41 14.84
CA ASP A 128 10.05 8.86 15.02
C ASP A 128 8.92 9.49 14.20
N LEU A 129 8.70 9.03 12.97
CA LEU A 129 7.52 9.45 12.19
C LEU A 129 6.24 9.08 12.94
N ILE A 130 6.12 7.88 13.52
CA ILE A 130 4.91 7.46 14.23
C ILE A 130 4.72 8.23 15.54
N ARG A 131 5.77 8.43 16.34
CA ARG A 131 5.65 8.96 17.71
C ARG A 131 5.76 10.47 17.81
N LEU A 132 6.63 11.07 16.99
CA LEU A 132 7.08 12.46 17.17
C LEU A 132 6.56 13.40 16.09
N ASP A 133 6.36 12.94 14.87
CA ASP A 133 5.88 13.79 13.78
C ASP A 133 4.45 14.29 14.06
N LYS A 134 4.28 15.61 13.91
CA LYS A 134 3.04 16.37 14.11
C LYS A 134 2.57 17.04 12.83
N SER A 135 3.10 16.60 11.69
CA SER A 135 2.72 17.13 10.38
C SER A 135 1.23 16.87 10.13
N LYS A 136 0.63 17.68 9.25
CA LYS A 136 -0.72 17.46 8.76
C LYS A 136 -0.61 16.93 7.33
N PHE A 137 -1.31 15.83 7.07
CA PHE A 137 -1.40 15.24 5.74
C PHE A 137 -2.86 15.26 5.30
N ASP A 138 -3.09 15.56 4.04
CA ASP A 138 -4.41 15.50 3.41
C ASP A 138 -4.74 14.09 2.93
N VAL A 139 -3.71 13.30 2.62
CA VAL A 139 -3.84 11.90 2.20
C VAL A 139 -2.59 11.10 2.57
N ILE A 140 -2.81 9.84 2.90
CA ILE A 140 -1.75 8.87 3.17
C ILE A 140 -1.81 7.80 2.09
N ILE A 141 -0.67 7.50 1.47
CA ILE A 141 -0.53 6.44 0.49
C ILE A 141 0.44 5.41 1.07
N SER A 142 -0.01 4.17 1.20
CA SER A 142 0.76 3.11 1.84
C SER A 142 0.42 1.75 1.25
N GLU A 143 1.39 0.83 1.30
CA GLU A 143 1.16 -0.56 0.99
C GLU A 143 0.69 -1.30 2.26
N VAL A 144 -0.61 -1.27 2.52
CA VAL A 144 -1.22 -1.87 3.71
C VAL A 144 -1.37 -3.38 3.54
N THR A 145 -1.70 -3.82 2.33
CA THR A 145 -2.08 -5.21 2.04
C THR A 145 -0.92 -6.14 1.74
N PHE A 146 0.30 -5.75 2.11
CA PHE A 146 1.50 -6.58 1.98
C PHE A 146 2.35 -6.50 3.24
N CYS A 147 2.03 -7.35 4.22
CA CYS A 147 2.70 -7.39 5.51
C CYS A 147 2.72 -6.01 6.24
N GLY A 148 1.75 -5.15 5.92
CA GLY A 148 1.70 -3.74 6.32
C GLY A 148 0.36 -3.36 6.95
N GLU A 149 -0.44 -4.34 7.37
CA GLU A 149 -1.84 -4.13 7.74
C GLU A 149 -1.97 -3.17 8.93
N ALA A 150 -1.01 -3.16 9.86
CA ALA A 150 -0.98 -2.21 10.98
C ALA A 150 -0.79 -0.74 10.55
N TYR A 151 -0.33 -0.48 9.31
CA TYR A 151 -0.08 0.88 8.82
C TYR A 151 -1.36 1.69 8.65
N VAL A 152 -2.54 1.05 8.65
CA VAL A 152 -3.83 1.75 8.70
C VAL A 152 -4.00 2.65 9.93
N ALA A 153 -3.26 2.39 11.02
CA ALA A 153 -3.24 3.27 12.17
C ALA A 153 -2.78 4.70 11.83
N LEU A 154 -2.03 4.90 10.75
CA LEU A 154 -1.64 6.24 10.27
C LEU A 154 -2.85 7.09 9.88
N ALA A 155 -3.90 6.48 9.32
CA ALA A 155 -5.15 7.17 8.97
C ALA A 155 -5.78 7.80 10.21
N HIS A 156 -5.82 7.06 11.31
CA HIS A 156 -6.30 7.57 12.59
C HIS A 156 -5.35 8.62 13.17
N LYS A 157 -4.03 8.37 13.16
CA LYS A 157 -3.02 9.30 13.69
C LYS A 157 -3.17 10.69 13.07
N TYR A 158 -3.16 10.74 11.74
CA TYR A 158 -3.13 12.00 11.00
C TYR A 158 -4.52 12.53 10.66
N ARG A 159 -5.58 11.76 10.96
CA ARG A 159 -6.98 12.06 10.60
C ARG A 159 -7.13 12.34 9.11
N ALA A 160 -6.47 11.52 8.30
CA ALA A 160 -6.42 11.65 6.86
C ALA A 160 -6.90 10.35 6.21
N PRO A 161 -7.59 10.42 5.05
CA PRO A 161 -7.93 9.24 4.28
C PRO A 161 -6.67 8.48 3.88
N LEU A 162 -6.77 7.15 3.91
CA LEU A 162 -5.71 6.27 3.45
C LEU A 162 -6.09 5.66 2.10
N VAL A 163 -5.16 5.81 1.16
CA VAL A 163 -5.12 5.10 -0.12
C VAL A 163 -4.18 3.93 0.04
N ASN A 164 -4.74 2.72 -0.02
CA ASN A 164 -3.96 1.50 -0.07
C ASN A 164 -3.47 1.28 -1.49
N PHE A 165 -2.24 0.81 -1.62
CA PHE A 165 -1.78 0.22 -2.86
C PHE A 165 -1.54 -1.27 -2.68
N MET A 166 -2.03 -2.04 -3.64
CA MET A 166 -1.93 -3.48 -3.66
C MET A 166 -1.19 -3.91 -4.93
N PRO A 167 0.13 -4.19 -4.86
CA PRO A 167 0.94 -4.57 -6.03
C PRO A 167 0.73 -6.03 -6.45
N LEU A 168 -0.09 -6.77 -5.71
CA LEU A 168 -0.35 -8.18 -5.96
C LEU A 168 -1.78 -8.34 -6.44
N GLY A 169 -1.99 -9.30 -7.34
CA GLY A 169 -3.32 -9.71 -7.78
C GLY A 169 -4.16 -10.31 -6.66
N TYR A 170 -5.32 -10.86 -7.02
CA TYR A 170 -6.33 -11.31 -6.07
C TYR A 170 -5.82 -12.20 -4.92
N GLN A 171 -6.13 -11.79 -3.68
CA GLN A 171 -5.90 -12.54 -2.45
C GLN A 171 -7.18 -12.56 -1.62
N ALA A 172 -7.80 -13.73 -1.48
CA ALA A 172 -9.10 -13.88 -0.83
C ALA A 172 -9.19 -13.21 0.55
N ALA A 173 -8.23 -13.50 1.43
CA ALA A 173 -8.16 -12.91 2.77
C ALA A 173 -8.08 -11.38 2.73
N THR A 174 -7.18 -10.83 1.91
CA THR A 174 -6.99 -9.39 1.73
C THR A 174 -8.24 -8.69 1.21
N PHE A 175 -8.91 -9.27 0.21
CA PHE A 175 -10.13 -8.71 -0.37
C PHE A 175 -11.26 -8.66 0.67
N LEU A 176 -11.39 -9.71 1.48
CA LEU A 176 -12.34 -9.72 2.60
C LEU A 176 -12.06 -8.60 3.62
N LEU A 177 -10.78 -8.29 3.88
CA LEU A 177 -10.40 -7.18 4.77
C LEU A 177 -10.80 -5.81 4.23
N LEU A 178 -10.80 -5.66 2.90
CA LEU A 178 -11.20 -4.43 2.21
C LEU A 178 -12.72 -4.29 2.04
N GLY A 179 -13.50 -5.23 2.58
CA GLY A 179 -14.96 -5.23 2.52
C GLY A 179 -15.55 -5.93 1.30
N ASP A 180 -14.74 -6.64 0.52
CA ASP A 180 -15.18 -7.35 -0.69
C ASP A 180 -15.62 -8.79 -0.40
N VAL A 181 -16.32 -9.40 -1.36
CA VAL A 181 -16.81 -10.78 -1.29
C VAL A 181 -15.80 -11.73 -1.93
N VAL A 182 -15.55 -12.85 -1.25
CA VAL A 182 -14.62 -13.88 -1.74
C VAL A 182 -15.33 -14.85 -2.68
N HIS A 183 -14.78 -15.06 -3.87
CA HIS A 183 -15.37 -15.90 -4.93
C HIS A 183 -14.43 -17.04 -5.34
N PRO A 184 -14.25 -18.09 -4.50
CA PRO A 184 -13.28 -19.15 -4.78
C PRO A 184 -13.70 -20.09 -5.93
N SER A 185 -14.95 -19.97 -6.42
CA SER A 185 -15.42 -20.66 -7.62
C SER A 185 -14.99 -19.97 -8.92
N LEU A 186 -14.77 -18.65 -8.88
CA LEU A 186 -14.45 -17.83 -10.04
C LEU A 186 -12.97 -17.49 -10.10
N VAL A 187 -12.39 -17.17 -8.94
CA VAL A 187 -11.03 -16.65 -8.87
C VAL A 187 -10.10 -17.71 -8.29
N PRO A 188 -9.19 -18.26 -9.12
CA PRO A 188 -8.19 -19.18 -8.62
C PRO A 188 -7.18 -18.45 -7.73
N ASP A 189 -6.71 -19.16 -6.72
CA ASP A 189 -5.59 -18.75 -5.92
C ASP A 189 -4.34 -18.67 -6.79
N GLN A 190 -3.71 -17.50 -6.76
CA GLN A 190 -2.54 -17.18 -7.59
C GLN A 190 -1.36 -18.16 -7.41
N ARG A 191 -1.32 -18.96 -6.34
CA ARG A 191 -0.27 -19.97 -6.09
C ARG A 191 -0.40 -21.23 -6.95
N PHE A 192 -1.58 -21.50 -7.53
CA PHE A 192 -1.83 -22.76 -8.23
C PHE A 192 -1.71 -22.68 -9.75
N GLY A 193 -1.61 -21.48 -10.33
CA GLY A 193 -1.56 -21.31 -11.79
C GLY A 193 -2.81 -21.83 -12.51
N PHE A 194 -3.93 -21.93 -11.80
CA PHE A 194 -5.22 -22.30 -12.38
C PHE A 194 -5.81 -21.10 -13.15
N THR A 195 -6.81 -21.37 -13.99
CA THR A 195 -7.57 -20.35 -14.72
C THR A 195 -8.97 -20.20 -14.10
N ASP A 196 -9.79 -19.32 -14.65
CA ASP A 196 -11.23 -19.22 -14.37
C ASP A 196 -12.02 -20.49 -14.80
N ARG A 197 -11.38 -21.40 -15.54
CA ARG A 197 -11.93 -22.71 -15.95
C ARG A 197 -11.26 -23.85 -15.20
N MET A 198 -11.58 -23.98 -13.91
CA MET A 198 -11.08 -25.07 -13.07
C MET A 198 -11.84 -26.39 -13.33
N SER A 199 -11.11 -27.50 -13.37
CA SER A 199 -11.73 -28.83 -13.22
C SER A 199 -12.28 -29.01 -11.80
N TRP A 200 -13.12 -30.02 -11.58
CA TRP A 200 -13.70 -30.28 -10.25
C TRP A 200 -12.63 -30.45 -9.15
N LEU A 201 -11.53 -31.14 -9.45
CA LEU A 201 -10.42 -31.30 -8.49
C LEU A 201 -9.68 -29.97 -8.24
N GLN A 202 -9.41 -29.20 -9.29
CA GLN A 202 -8.76 -27.89 -9.17
C GLN A 202 -9.63 -26.92 -8.34
N TYR A 203 -10.94 -26.93 -8.59
CA TYR A 203 -11.91 -26.18 -7.81
C TYR A 203 -11.86 -26.55 -6.33
N LEU A 204 -11.91 -27.85 -6.00
CA LEU A 204 -11.85 -28.29 -4.59
C LEU A 204 -10.53 -27.88 -3.92
N CYS A 205 -9.40 -28.02 -4.61
CA CYS A 205 -8.11 -27.54 -4.11
C CYS A 205 -8.13 -26.02 -3.87
N ASN A 206 -8.75 -25.26 -4.77
CA ASN A 206 -8.86 -23.81 -4.66
C ASN A 206 -9.72 -23.37 -3.47
N VAL A 207 -10.89 -23.98 -3.31
CA VAL A 207 -11.77 -23.74 -2.15
C VAL A 207 -11.07 -24.09 -0.85
N PHE A 208 -10.42 -25.26 -0.79
CA PHE A 208 -9.71 -25.68 0.40
C PHE A 208 -8.60 -24.69 0.79
N ALA A 209 -7.78 -24.26 -0.17
CA ALA A 209 -6.74 -23.27 0.07
C ALA A 209 -7.32 -21.93 0.53
N THR A 210 -8.40 -21.47 -0.11
CA THR A 210 -9.08 -20.22 0.27
C THR A 210 -9.59 -20.29 1.71
N VAL A 211 -10.31 -21.34 2.08
CA VAL A 211 -10.84 -21.51 3.44
C VAL A 211 -9.72 -21.58 4.48
N ARG A 212 -8.66 -22.34 4.18
CA ARG A 212 -7.48 -22.43 5.04
C ARG A 212 -6.84 -21.07 5.27
N ASP A 213 -6.67 -20.28 4.20
CA ASP A 213 -6.09 -18.95 4.28
C ASP A 213 -6.98 -17.99 5.10
N LEU A 214 -8.31 -18.04 4.92
CA LEU A 214 -9.25 -17.24 5.71
C LEU A 214 -9.22 -17.60 7.22
N ILE A 215 -9.13 -18.90 7.54
CA ILE A 215 -9.03 -19.38 8.94
C ILE A 215 -7.72 -18.91 9.57
N GLU A 216 -6.60 -19.04 8.86
CA GLU A 216 -5.29 -18.61 9.34
C GLU A 216 -5.21 -17.09 9.51
N GLU A 217 -5.73 -16.34 8.54
CA GLU A 217 -5.80 -14.87 8.58
C GLU A 217 -6.55 -14.42 9.84
N LYS A 218 -7.78 -14.93 10.03
CA LYS A 218 -8.66 -14.53 11.13
C LYS A 218 -8.15 -14.96 12.50
N ASN A 219 -7.69 -16.19 12.64
CA ASN A 219 -7.42 -16.78 13.96
C ASN A 219 -5.96 -16.66 14.40
N TYR A 220 -5.03 -16.45 13.46
CA TYR A 220 -3.61 -16.39 13.76
C TYR A 220 -2.98 -15.04 13.42
N TYR A 221 -3.14 -14.58 12.18
CA TYR A 221 -2.41 -13.41 11.67
C TYR A 221 -2.97 -12.09 12.20
N LEU A 222 -4.25 -11.78 11.96
CA LEU A 222 -4.86 -10.50 12.35
C LEU A 222 -4.80 -10.19 13.85
N PRO A 223 -5.02 -11.14 14.78
CA PRO A 223 -4.84 -10.86 16.21
C PRO A 223 -3.42 -10.40 16.55
N ARG A 224 -2.41 -10.99 15.88
CA ARG A 224 -1.00 -10.59 16.10
C ARG A 224 -0.66 -9.26 15.44
N VAL A 225 -1.29 -8.94 14.31
CA VAL A 225 -1.17 -7.60 13.70
C VAL A 225 -1.82 -6.55 14.60
N GLN A 226 -2.98 -6.85 15.19
CA GLN A 226 -3.63 -5.98 16.18
C GLN A 226 -2.67 -5.71 17.36
N ASP A 227 -2.07 -6.75 17.93
CA ASP A 227 -1.09 -6.60 19.02
C ASP A 227 0.10 -5.72 18.62
N ILE A 228 0.66 -5.92 17.42
CA ILE A 228 1.75 -5.09 16.89
C ILE A 228 1.29 -3.64 16.70
N MET A 229 0.10 -3.42 16.16
CA MET A 229 -0.46 -2.09 15.97
C MET A 229 -0.60 -1.37 17.31
N GLU A 230 -1.13 -2.06 18.32
CA GLU A 230 -1.26 -1.55 19.68
C GLU A 230 0.08 -1.24 20.33
N SER A 231 1.09 -2.08 20.18
CA SER A 231 2.40 -1.89 20.82
C SER A 231 3.28 -0.85 20.14
N GLU A 232 3.21 -0.73 18.81
CA GLU A 232 4.15 0.10 18.04
C GLU A 232 3.57 1.47 17.66
N PHE A 233 2.27 1.57 17.38
CA PHE A 233 1.62 2.83 17.00
C PHE A 233 1.17 3.63 18.23
N ILE A 234 2.15 4.13 18.98
CA ILE A 234 1.94 4.97 20.16
C ILE A 234 2.09 6.44 19.78
N TYR A 235 1.00 7.20 19.85
CA TYR A 235 0.97 8.63 19.54
C TYR A 235 -0.16 9.31 20.35
N PRO A 236 -0.17 10.65 20.50
CA PRO A 236 -1.26 11.32 21.21
C PRO A 236 -2.65 10.94 20.65
N GLY A 237 -3.50 10.34 21.48
CA GLY A 237 -4.83 9.84 21.09
C GLY A 237 -4.88 8.39 20.59
N SER A 238 -3.77 7.63 20.64
CA SER A 238 -3.75 6.22 20.22
C SER A 238 -4.63 5.30 21.08
N ASP A 239 -4.97 5.72 22.30
CA ASP A 239 -5.91 5.06 23.22
C ASP A 239 -7.35 5.02 22.70
N THR A 240 -7.73 5.97 21.85
CA THR A 240 -9.06 6.04 21.22
C THR A 240 -9.10 5.39 19.84
N ARG A 241 -7.98 4.80 19.39
CA ARG A 241 -7.89 4.21 18.05
C ARG A 241 -8.87 3.02 17.92
N PRO A 242 -9.67 2.97 16.84
CA PRO A 242 -10.51 1.80 16.55
C PRO A 242 -9.72 0.50 16.36
N PRO A 243 -10.37 -0.67 16.49
CA PRO A 243 -9.76 -1.95 16.16
C PRO A 243 -9.24 -2.01 14.72
N LEU A 244 -8.21 -2.82 14.48
CA LEU A 244 -7.54 -3.01 13.19
C LEU A 244 -8.54 -3.25 12.07
N GLN A 245 -9.49 -4.16 12.27
CA GLN A 245 -10.49 -4.50 11.27
C GLN A 245 -11.33 -3.27 10.85
N THR A 246 -11.71 -2.42 11.80
CA THR A 246 -12.48 -1.20 11.53
C THR A 246 -11.68 -0.21 10.70
N LEU A 247 -10.39 -0.09 10.95
CA LEU A 247 -9.50 0.77 10.17
C LEU A 247 -9.27 0.22 8.76
N LEU A 248 -9.10 -1.10 8.60
CA LEU A 248 -8.94 -1.76 7.31
C LEU A 248 -10.19 -1.60 6.43
N THR A 249 -11.39 -1.76 6.99
CA THR A 249 -12.65 -1.57 6.26
C THR A 249 -12.91 -0.10 5.90
N ASN A 250 -12.25 0.85 6.57
CA ASN A 250 -12.38 2.29 6.33
C ASN A 250 -11.33 2.85 5.36
N ILE A 251 -10.55 2.00 4.70
CA ILE A 251 -9.64 2.42 3.62
C ILE A 251 -10.46 3.06 2.50
N SER A 252 -10.13 4.30 2.16
CA SER A 252 -10.92 5.14 1.26
C SER A 252 -10.82 4.69 -0.20
N LEU A 253 -9.65 4.18 -0.58
CA LEU A 253 -9.35 3.72 -1.94
C LEU A 253 -8.26 2.66 -1.88
N THR A 254 -8.39 1.60 -2.66
CA THR A 254 -7.33 0.63 -2.95
C THR A 254 -7.02 0.69 -4.43
N LEU A 255 -5.78 1.03 -4.76
CA LEU A 255 -5.23 0.94 -6.10
C LEU A 255 -4.63 -0.47 -6.26
N LEU A 256 -5.28 -1.29 -7.06
CA LEU A 256 -4.90 -2.67 -7.29
C LEU A 256 -4.11 -2.78 -8.60
N GLU A 257 -2.84 -3.15 -8.52
CA GLU A 257 -1.99 -3.43 -9.68
C GLU A 257 -2.40 -4.77 -10.32
N TYR A 258 -3.49 -4.73 -11.08
CA TYR A 258 -4.03 -5.87 -11.79
C TYR A 258 -4.79 -5.40 -13.01
N ASP A 259 -4.53 -6.04 -14.15
CA ASP A 259 -5.22 -5.80 -15.39
C ASP A 259 -5.92 -7.08 -15.84
N PRO A 260 -7.26 -7.19 -15.68
CA PRO A 260 -8.01 -8.36 -16.10
C PRO A 260 -7.81 -8.71 -17.59
N ALA A 261 -7.55 -7.72 -18.45
CA ALA A 261 -7.31 -7.95 -19.87
C ALA A 261 -5.94 -8.59 -20.14
N LYS A 262 -4.93 -8.32 -19.29
CA LYS A 262 -3.59 -8.93 -19.40
C LYS A 262 -3.52 -10.30 -18.74
N PHE A 263 -4.17 -10.47 -17.59
CA PHE A 263 -4.07 -11.70 -16.79
C PHE A 263 -5.20 -12.69 -17.04
N GLY A 264 -6.25 -12.30 -17.76
CA GLY A 264 -7.30 -13.19 -18.25
C GLY A 264 -8.29 -13.68 -17.19
N ILE A 265 -8.29 -13.11 -15.98
CA ILE A 265 -9.24 -13.45 -14.92
C ILE A 265 -9.94 -12.18 -14.48
N SER A 266 -11.25 -12.10 -14.74
CA SER A 266 -12.08 -10.99 -14.28
C SER A 266 -12.80 -11.38 -13.00
N PHE A 267 -12.82 -10.47 -12.02
CA PHE A 267 -13.55 -10.64 -10.78
C PHE A 267 -14.21 -9.33 -10.36
N PRO A 268 -15.39 -9.40 -9.69
CA PRO A 268 -16.01 -8.22 -9.14
C PRO A 268 -15.11 -7.63 -8.06
N VAL A 269 -15.12 -6.30 -7.97
CA VAL A 269 -14.48 -5.56 -6.89
C VAL A 269 -15.45 -4.52 -6.37
N THR A 270 -15.35 -4.19 -5.09
CA THR A 270 -16.13 -3.10 -4.49
C THR A 270 -15.72 -1.74 -5.05
N PRO A 271 -16.57 -0.69 -4.99
CA PRO A 271 -16.28 0.61 -5.59
C PRO A 271 -15.01 1.30 -5.08
N ASN A 272 -14.58 0.99 -3.85
CA ASN A 272 -13.35 1.50 -3.25
C ASN A 272 -12.08 0.79 -3.77
N ILE A 273 -12.18 -0.24 -4.60
CA ILE A 273 -11.04 -0.91 -5.23
C ILE A 273 -11.04 -0.53 -6.72
N GLN A 274 -9.92 0.01 -7.18
CA GLN A 274 -9.74 0.44 -8.56
C GLN A 274 -8.56 -0.32 -9.17
N PHE A 275 -8.82 -0.98 -10.30
CA PHE A 275 -7.77 -1.56 -11.10
C PHE A 275 -6.90 -0.44 -11.66
N VAL A 276 -5.63 -0.48 -11.30
CA VAL A 276 -4.59 0.27 -11.98
C VAL A 276 -3.80 -0.74 -12.79
N GLY A 277 -3.58 -0.44 -14.08
CA GLY A 277 -2.59 -1.19 -14.84
C GLY A 277 -1.24 -1.10 -14.16
N LYS A 278 -0.25 -1.83 -14.68
CA LYS A 278 1.14 -1.60 -14.28
C LYS A 278 1.40 -0.09 -14.37
N ILE A 279 1.81 0.55 -13.27
CA ILE A 279 2.18 1.99 -13.25
C ILE A 279 3.46 2.25 -14.08
N LEU A 280 3.86 1.27 -14.89
CA LEU A 280 5.03 1.23 -15.74
C LEU A 280 4.55 1.05 -17.19
N GLU A 281 4.40 2.17 -17.88
CA GLU A 281 5.12 2.47 -19.13
C GLU A 281 4.73 3.89 -19.58
N GLU A 282 5.58 4.87 -19.24
CA GLU A 282 5.81 5.96 -20.19
C GLU A 282 6.58 5.32 -21.36
N THR A 283 5.90 5.19 -22.49
CA THR A 283 6.54 5.24 -23.81
C THR A 283 6.22 6.58 -24.44
#